data_AF-A0A660UTU2-F1
#
_entry.id   AF-A0A660UTU2-F1
#
_cell.length_a   1.000
_cell.length_b   1.000
_cell.length_c   1.000
_cell.angle_alpha   90.00
_cell.angle_beta   90.00
_cell.angle_gamma   90.00
#
_symmetry.space_group_name_H-M   'P 1'
#
loop_
_entity.id
_entity.type
_entity.pdbx_description
1 polymer ?
#
loop_
_entity_poly.entity_id
_entity_poly.type
_entity_poly.pdbx_seq_one_letter_code
_entity_poly.pdbx_strand_id
1 'polypeptide(L)' 'MNKQAQEFLTELLAAPSPSGFEQPAAKLWRDYVKPYADELTGDVHGNSIAVLNPNAD' A
#
# COMPACT_ATOMS: atom_id res chain seq x y z
N MET A 1 -16.83 9.63 -10.35
CA MET A 1 -15.49 9.06 -10.09
C MET A 1 -15.09 9.44 -8.67
N ASN A 2 -14.58 8.52 -7.85
CA ASN A 2 -14.10 8.83 -6.50
C ASN A 2 -12.78 9.61 -6.61
N LYS A 3 -12.77 10.88 -6.16
CA LYS A 3 -11.61 11.78 -6.31
C LYS A 3 -10.39 11.29 -5.53
N GLN A 4 -10.58 10.79 -4.31
CA GLN A 4 -9.48 10.29 -3.47
C GLN A 4 -8.81 9.06 -4.08
N ALA A 5 -9.61 8.14 -4.63
CA ALA A 5 -9.06 6.96 -5.32
C ALA A 5 -8.29 7.34 -6.60
N GLN A 6 -8.75 8.37 -7.31
CA GLN A 6 -8.07 8.88 -8.51
C GLN A 6 -6.75 9.59 -8.16
N GLU A 7 -6.73 10.41 -7.12
CA GLU A 7 -5.52 11.07 -6.62
C GLU A 7 -4.48 10.03 -6.18
N PHE A 8 -4.89 9.06 -5.36
CA PHE A 8 -4.05 7.93 -4.96
C PHE A 8 -3.46 7.18 -6.16
N LEU A 9 -4.28 6.80 -7.13
CA LEU A 9 -3.81 6.10 -8.33
C LEU A 9 -2.78 6.95 -9.11
N THR A 10 -3.02 8.26 -9.20
CA THR A 10 -2.10 9.19 -9.89
C THR A 10 -0.76 9.27 -9.18
N GLU A 11 -0.76 9.40 -7.85
CA GLU A 11 0.47 9.40 -7.03
C GLU A 11 1.22 8.07 -7.11
N LEU A 12 0.49 6.94 -7.05
CA LEU A 12 1.07 5.60 -7.14
C LEU A 12 1.76 5.38 -8.49
N LEU A 13 1.14 5.79 -9.59
CA LEU A 13 1.71 5.68 -10.95
C LEU A 13 2.91 6.61 -11.16
N ALA A 14 2.95 7.76 -10.47
CA ALA A 14 4.07 8.69 -10.54
C ALA A 14 5.29 8.26 -9.71
N ALA A 15 5.13 7.27 -8.83
CA ALA A 15 6.20 6.81 -7.95
C ALA A 15 7.19 5.88 -8.68
N PRO A 16 8.49 6.23 -8.75
CA PRO A 16 9.49 5.37 -9.36
C PRO A 16 9.62 4.06 -8.56
N SER A 17 9.35 2.93 -9.22
CA SER A 17 9.33 1.61 -8.58
C SER A 17 9.78 0.50 -9.54
N PRO A 18 11.00 0.58 -10.11
CA PRO A 18 11.53 -0.50 -10.92
C PRO A 18 11.75 -1.75 -10.07
N SER A 19 11.87 -2.91 -10.71
CA SER A 19 12.12 -4.17 -10.02
C SER A 19 13.34 -4.10 -9.08
N GLY A 20 13.15 -4.46 -7.82
CA GLY A 20 14.14 -4.38 -6.74
C GLY A 20 14.21 -3.05 -5.98
N PHE A 21 13.52 -2.01 -6.45
CA PHE A 21 13.45 -0.69 -5.81
C PHE A 21 12.00 -0.19 -5.65
N GLU A 22 11.08 -1.09 -5.30
CA GLU A 22 9.64 -0.83 -5.21
C GLU A 22 9.23 0.00 -3.98
N GLN A 23 10.17 0.35 -3.10
CA GLN A 23 9.88 0.97 -1.80
C GLN A 23 9.07 2.28 -1.90
N PRO A 24 9.26 3.16 -2.90
CA PRO A 24 8.43 4.37 -3.05
C PRO A 24 6.94 4.06 -3.27
N ALA A 25 6.62 3.15 -4.20
CA ALA A 25 5.23 2.75 -4.47
C ALA A 25 4.64 1.97 -3.29
N ALA A 26 5.42 1.06 -2.69
CA ALA A 26 5.01 0.32 -1.51
C ALA A 26 4.70 1.24 -0.32
N LYS A 27 5.42 2.35 -0.16
CA LYS A 27 5.14 3.36 0.88
C LYS A 27 3.81 4.06 0.64
N LEU A 28 3.55 4.55 -0.58
CA LEU A 28 2.28 5.21 -0.91
C LEU A 28 1.09 4.29 -0.72
N TRP A 29 1.20 3.04 -1.16
CA TRP A 29 0.16 2.04 -0.94
C TRP A 29 -0.12 1.82 0.55
N ARG A 30 0.94 1.62 1.35
CA ARG A 30 0.84 1.45 2.81
C ARG A 30 0.17 2.65 3.48
N ASP A 31 0.56 3.87 3.12
CA ASP A 31 -0.05 5.09 3.66
C ASP A 31 -1.55 5.19 3.31
N TYR A 32 -1.91 4.83 2.08
CA TYR A 32 -3.29 4.85 1.60
C TYR A 32 -4.18 3.81 2.31
N VAL A 33 -3.68 2.60 2.55
CA VAL A 33 -4.46 1.50 3.15
C VAL A 33 -4.47 1.52 4.67
N LYS A 34 -3.50 2.19 5.31
CA LYS A 34 -3.35 2.26 6.78
C LYS A 34 -4.65 2.57 7.56
N PRO A 35 -5.49 3.55 7.20
CA PRO A 35 -6.70 3.85 7.97
C PRO A 35 -7.79 2.76 7.85
N TYR A 36 -7.63 1.80 6.94
CA TYR A 36 -8.58 0.73 6.66
C TYR A 36 -8.08 -0.64 7.08
N ALA A 37 -6.85 -0.76 7.59
CA ALA A 37 -6.25 -2.05 7.96
C ALA A 37 -6.09 -2.16 9.48
N ASP A 38 -6.43 -3.30 10.04
CA ASP A 38 -6.22 -3.61 11.46
C ASP A 38 -4.75 -3.94 11.74
N GLU A 39 -4.11 -4.62 10.79
CA GLU A 39 -2.67 -4.87 10.80
C GLU A 39 -2.05 -4.47 9.45
N LEU A 40 -0.85 -3.91 9.52
CA LEU A 40 -0.05 -3.55 8.35
C LEU A 40 1.40 -3.99 8.58
N THR A 41 1.83 -5.00 7.84
CA THR A 41 3.14 -5.63 7.97
C THR A 41 3.87 -5.65 6.62
N GLY A 42 5.15 -6.03 6.66
CA GLY A 42 5.93 -6.31 5.46
C GLY A 42 6.93 -7.42 5.73
N ASP A 43 7.52 -7.96 4.67
CA ASP A 43 8.50 -9.04 4.77
C ASP A 43 9.91 -8.58 4.35
N VAL A 44 10.87 -9.51 4.46
CA VAL A 44 12.27 -9.27 4.09
C VAL A 44 12.49 -9.05 2.60
N HIS A 45 11.51 -9.36 1.75
CA HIS A 45 11.56 -9.17 0.31
C HIS A 45 10.95 -7.83 -0.13
N GLY A 46 10.38 -7.05 0.81
CA GLY A 46 9.78 -5.75 0.52
C GLY A 46 8.29 -5.80 0.20
N ASN A 47 7.63 -6.95 0.38
CA ASN A 47 6.17 -7.02 0.22
C ASN A 47 5.48 -6.19 1.31
N SER A 48 4.30 -5.65 0.98
CA SER A 48 3.42 -4.96 1.92
C SER A 48 2.12 -5.75 2.07
N ILE A 49 1.73 -6.01 3.32
CA ILE A 49 0.59 -6.86 3.66
C ILE A 49 -0.33 -6.08 4.59
N ALA A 50 -1.57 -5.86 4.17
CA ALA A 50 -2.62 -5.23 4.98
C ALA A 50 -3.69 -6.27 5.30
N VAL A 51 -4.06 -6.37 6.58
CA VAL A 51 -5.00 -7.38 7.09
C VAL A 51 -6.20 -6.67 7.71
N LEU A 52 -7.38 -7.21 7.40
CA LEU A 52 -8.66 -6.85 8.00
C LEU A 52 -9.16 -8.05 8.80
N ASN A 53 -9.64 -7.80 10.03
CA ASN A 53 -10.11 -8.81 10.97
C ASN A 53 -9.08 -9.95 11.18
N PRO A 54 -7.89 -9.66 11.76
CA PRO A 54 -6.82 -10.65 11.90
C PRO A 54 -7.20 -11.89 12.73
N ASN A 55 -8.31 -11.82 13.48
CA ASN A 55 -8.81 -12.88 14.34
C ASN A 55 -10.17 -13.45 13.88
N ALA A 56 -10.50 -13.36 12.59
CA ALA A 56 -11.75 -13.94 12.08
C ALA A 56 -11.68 -15.48 12.04
N ASP A 57 -12.69 -16.14 12.60
CA ASP A 57 -12.90 -17.60 12.55
C ASP A 57 -13.53 -18.04 11.20
#